data_AF-A0A183AHT4-F1
#
_entry.id   AF-A0A183AHT4-F1
#
_cell.length_a   1.000
_cell.length_b   1.000
_cell.length_c   1.000
_cell.angle_alpha   90.00
_cell.angle_beta   90.00
_cell.angle_gamma   90.00
#
_symmetry.space_group_name_H-M   'P 1'
#
loop_
_entity.id
_entity.type
_entity.pdbx_description
1 polymer ?
#
loop_
_entity_poly.entity_id
_entity_poly.type
_entity_poly.pdbx_seq_one_letter_code
_entity_poly.pdbx_strand_id
1 'polypeptide(L)'
;MGLLARILMMVASGVGVICCLAALIQYRDTISAQNKTDAANGAIACLFISLFIFAGALIFLLITLCCSCGDIVMGIITATAGGAAAIFAVIAFGLVSKPRADIGLKVPDVGEWLFGGIATGIAVVLVALTMAVE
;
A
#
# COMPACT_ATOMS: atom_id res chain seq x y z
N MET A 1 8.34 20.65 11.60
CA MET A 1 7.46 21.28 10.60
C MET A 1 6.17 20.47 10.39
N GLY A 2 5.37 20.31 11.45
CA GLY A 2 4.48 19.15 11.59
C GLY A 2 3.24 19.10 10.69
N LEU A 3 2.58 20.22 10.36
CA LEU A 3 1.28 20.17 9.68
C LEU A 3 1.38 19.70 8.22
N LEU A 4 2.38 20.19 7.48
CA LEU A 4 2.54 19.90 6.05
C LEU A 4 2.92 18.44 5.81
N ALA A 5 3.83 17.89 6.61
CA ALA A 5 4.19 16.47 6.54
C ALA A 5 3.05 15.55 6.98
N ARG A 6 2.23 15.94 7.98
CA ARG A 6 1.01 15.20 8.35
C ARG A 6 0.00 15.17 7.21
N ILE A 7 -0.20 16.29 6.51
CA ILE A 7 -1.07 16.35 5.32
C ILE A 7 -0.52 15.47 4.20
N LEU A 8 0.79 15.54 3.91
CA LEU A 8 1.43 14.70 2.91
C LEU A 8 1.28 13.21 3.23
N MET A 9 1.44 12.80 4.48
CA MET A 9 1.21 11.41 4.88
C MET A 9 -0.24 10.98 4.71
N MET A 10 -1.20 11.82 5.10
CA MET A 10 -2.63 11.50 4.90
C MET A 10 -2.96 11.33 3.42
N VAL A 11 -2.44 12.22 2.56
CA VAL A 11 -2.64 12.12 1.11
C VAL A 11 -1.96 10.86 0.57
N ALA A 12 -0.70 10.58 0.95
CA ALA A 12 0.02 9.39 0.49
C ALA A 12 -0.65 8.09 0.92
N SER A 13 -1.11 7.98 2.18
CA SER A 13 -1.89 6.84 2.66
C SER A 13 -3.25 6.74 1.95
N GLY A 14 -3.91 7.87 1.67
CA GLY A 14 -5.19 7.90 0.95
C GLY A 14 -5.06 7.41 -0.49
N VAL A 15 -4.02 7.86 -1.20
CA VAL A 15 -3.70 7.34 -2.54
C VAL A 15 -3.35 5.86 -2.48
N GLY A 16 -2.62 5.40 -1.46
CA GLY A 16 -2.34 3.98 -1.24
C GLY A 16 -3.60 3.12 -1.11
N VAL A 17 -4.60 3.58 -0.33
CA VAL A 17 -5.91 2.91 -0.22
C VAL A 17 -6.61 2.85 -1.58
N ILE A 18 -6.62 3.95 -2.34
CA ILE A 18 -7.24 4.01 -3.67
C ILE A 18 -6.55 3.05 -4.64
N CYS A 19 -5.22 3.01 -4.65
CA CYS A 19 -4.44 2.10 -5.49
C CYS A 19 -4.75 0.62 -5.17
N CYS A 20 -4.84 0.26 -3.88
CA CYS A 20 -5.20 -1.10 -3.49
C CYS A 20 -6.66 -1.44 -3.85
N LEU A 21 -7.61 -0.53 -3.66
CA LEU A 21 -9.01 -0.72 -4.05
C LEU A 21 -9.17 -0.87 -5.56
N ALA A 22 -8.50 -0.02 -6.34
CA ALA A 22 -8.53 -0.09 -7.80
C ALA A 22 -7.98 -1.43 -8.32
N ALA A 23 -6.86 -1.90 -7.73
CA ALA A 23 -6.30 -3.21 -8.05
C ALA A 23 -7.28 -4.35 -7.70
N LEU A 24 -7.96 -4.28 -6.55
CA LEU A 24 -8.97 -5.28 -6.16
C LEU A 24 -10.21 -5.27 -7.07
N ILE A 25 -10.68 -4.10 -7.49
CA ILE A 25 -11.80 -3.97 -8.43
C ILE A 25 -11.44 -4.58 -9.78
N GLN A 26 -10.23 -4.34 -10.28
CA GLN A 26 -9.76 -4.97 -11.52
C GLN A 26 -9.61 -6.49 -11.38
N TYR A 27 -9.27 -7.00 -10.20
CA TYR A 27 -9.22 -8.44 -9.92
C TYR A 27 -10.57 -9.06 -9.56
N ARG A 28 -11.68 -8.31 -9.55
CA ARG A 28 -13.00 -8.81 -9.10
C ARG A 28 -13.40 -10.12 -9.76
N ASP A 29 -13.24 -10.23 -11.08
CA ASP A 29 -13.63 -11.43 -11.83
C ASP A 29 -12.71 -12.61 -11.49
N THR A 30 -11.42 -12.34 -11.29
CA THR A 30 -10.46 -13.35 -10.82
C THR A 30 -10.72 -13.76 -9.38
N ILE A 31 -11.20 -12.84 -8.53
CA ILE A 31 -11.62 -13.11 -7.14
C ILE A 31 -12.91 -13.95 -7.11
N SER A 32 -13.81 -13.78 -8.08
CA SER A 32 -15.05 -14.55 -8.16
C SER A 32 -14.91 -15.90 -8.87
N ALA A 33 -13.79 -16.15 -9.54
CA ALA A 33 -13.53 -17.40 -10.24
C ALA A 33 -13.31 -18.58 -9.28
N GLN A 34 -13.89 -19.75 -9.58
CA GLN A 34 -13.74 -20.97 -8.76
C GLN A 34 -12.38 -21.66 -8.93
N ASN A 35 -11.71 -21.49 -10.08
CA ASN A 35 -10.38 -22.07 -10.35
C ASN A 35 -9.31 -20.98 -10.29
N LYS A 36 -8.87 -20.63 -9.08
CA LYS A 36 -7.75 -19.71 -8.87
C LYS A 36 -6.45 -20.49 -8.74
N THR A 37 -5.40 -19.99 -9.36
CA THR A 37 -4.04 -20.49 -9.10
C THR A 37 -3.59 -20.04 -7.71
N ASP A 38 -2.72 -20.81 -7.06
CA ASP A 38 -2.18 -20.48 -5.74
C ASP A 38 -1.48 -19.12 -5.71
N ALA A 39 -0.83 -18.75 -6.83
CA ALA A 39 -0.23 -17.44 -7.01
C ALA A 39 -1.26 -16.29 -7.02
N ALA A 40 -2.43 -16.49 -7.64
CA ALA A 40 -3.50 -15.50 -7.64
C ALA A 40 -4.11 -15.33 -6.25
N ASN A 41 -4.32 -16.42 -5.51
CA ASN A 41 -4.77 -16.36 -4.12
C ASN A 41 -3.77 -15.61 -3.23
N GLY A 42 -2.47 -15.89 -3.38
CA GLY A 42 -1.41 -15.19 -2.65
C GLY A 42 -1.34 -13.70 -2.96
N ALA A 43 -1.49 -13.32 -4.25
CA ALA A 43 -1.50 -11.92 -4.67
C ALA A 43 -2.71 -11.15 -4.11
N ILE A 44 -3.90 -11.74 -4.17
CA ILE A 44 -5.13 -11.15 -3.62
C ILE A 44 -5.00 -10.97 -2.10
N ALA A 45 -4.49 -11.99 -1.39
CA ALA A 45 -4.26 -11.91 0.06
C ALA A 45 -3.28 -10.77 0.42
N CYS A 46 -2.16 -10.65 -0.29
CA CYS A 46 -1.20 -9.56 -0.08
C CYS A 46 -1.79 -8.18 -0.39
N LEU A 47 -2.64 -8.06 -1.40
CA LEU A 47 -3.37 -6.83 -1.71
C LEU A 47 -4.33 -6.41 -0.59
N PHE A 48 -5.09 -7.37 -0.03
CA PHE A 48 -5.96 -7.11 1.12
C PHE A 48 -5.16 -6.70 2.36
N ILE A 49 -4.05 -7.38 2.65
CA ILE A 49 -3.19 -7.02 3.78
C ILE A 49 -2.65 -5.60 3.61
N SER A 50 -2.13 -5.26 2.42
CA SER A 50 -1.63 -3.91 2.12
C SER A 50 -2.73 -2.85 2.27
N LEU A 51 -3.95 -3.14 1.80
CA LEU A 51 -5.11 -2.26 1.98
C LEU A 51 -5.43 -2.00 3.45
N PHE A 52 -5.46 -3.03 4.29
CA PHE A 52 -5.70 -2.86 5.73
C PHE A 52 -4.59 -2.09 6.43
N ILE A 53 -3.33 -2.24 6.00
CA ILE A 53 -2.22 -1.48 6.55
C ILE A 53 -2.34 0.01 6.17
N PHE A 54 -2.63 0.33 4.90
CA PHE A 54 -2.83 1.72 4.50
C PHE A 54 -4.07 2.34 5.15
N ALA A 55 -5.18 1.62 5.24
CA ALA A 55 -6.39 2.08 5.91
C ALA A 55 -6.16 2.28 7.42
N GLY A 56 -5.47 1.33 8.07
CA GLY A 56 -5.09 1.43 9.48
C GLY A 56 -4.16 2.60 9.76
N ALA A 57 -3.16 2.81 8.90
CA ALA A 57 -2.28 3.98 8.97
C ALA A 57 -3.07 5.28 8.80
N LEU A 58 -4.03 5.34 7.87
CA LEU A 58 -4.86 6.53 7.64
C LEU A 58 -5.77 6.82 8.85
N ILE A 59 -6.39 5.80 9.43
CA ILE A 59 -7.20 5.94 10.65
C ILE A 59 -6.33 6.42 11.82
N PHE A 60 -5.13 5.84 11.99
CA PHE A 60 -4.19 6.25 13.01
C PHE A 60 -3.77 7.71 12.84
N LEU A 61 -3.45 8.13 11.61
CA LEU A 61 -3.16 9.53 11.27
C LEU A 61 -4.33 10.44 11.65
N LEU A 62 -5.58 10.08 11.32
CA LEU A 62 -6.76 10.87 11.70
C LEU A 62 -6.95 10.99 13.22
N ILE A 63 -6.71 9.91 13.98
CA ILE A 63 -6.77 9.94 15.45
C ILE A 63 -5.70 10.88 16.00
N THR A 64 -4.49 10.86 15.44
CA THR A 64 -3.40 11.77 15.84
C THR A 64 -3.60 13.24 15.44
N LEU A 65 -4.59 13.56 14.59
CA LEU A 65 -5.03 14.95 14.43
C LEU A 65 -5.86 15.43 15.63
N CYS A 66 -6.61 14.54 16.27
CA CYS A 66 -7.45 14.84 17.42
C CYS A 66 -6.71 14.72 18.75
N CYS A 67 -5.70 13.85 18.83
CA CYS A 67 -4.90 13.60 20.03
C CYS A 67 -3.46 14.09 19.81
N SER A 68 -2.91 14.86 20.76
CA SER A 68 -1.52 15.34 20.73
C SER A 68 -0.52 14.19 21.00
N CYS A 69 -0.33 13.30 20.02
CA CYS A 69 0.79 12.35 20.01
C CYS A 69 2.09 13.07 19.62
N GLY A 70 3.21 12.66 20.22
CA GLY A 70 4.53 13.16 19.86
C GLY A 70 4.88 12.80 18.41
N ASP A 71 5.42 13.78 17.67
CA ASP A 71 5.71 13.66 16.23
C ASP A 71 6.66 12.48 15.92
N ILE A 72 7.62 12.21 16.80
CA ILE A 72 8.59 11.10 16.66
C ILE A 72 7.89 9.73 16.67
N VAL A 73 6.98 9.50 17.63
CA VAL A 73 6.27 8.21 17.78
C VAL A 73 5.33 8.00 16.59
N MET A 74 4.67 9.07 16.15
CA MET A 74 3.82 9.05 14.96
C MET A 74 4.62 8.71 13.70
N GLY A 75 5.80 9.32 13.52
CA GLY A 75 6.72 9.04 12.42
C GLY A 75 7.17 7.58 12.37
N ILE A 76 7.55 6.99 13.50
CA ILE A 76 8.02 5.59 13.55
C ILE A 76 6.89 4.61 13.20
N ILE A 77 5.69 4.80 13.76
CA ILE A 77 4.54 3.92 13.50
C ILE A 77 4.11 4.02 12.03
N THR A 78 4.08 5.22 11.47
CA THR A 78 3.68 5.44 10.07
C THR A 78 4.75 4.94 9.09
N ALA A 79 6.05 5.08 9.42
CA ALA A 79 7.14 4.51 8.63
C ALA A 79 7.07 2.98 8.59
N THR A 80 6.86 2.33 9.74
CA THR A 80 6.75 0.87 9.80
C THR A 80 5.51 0.36 9.06
N ALA A 81 4.37 1.05 9.18
CA ALA A 81 3.17 0.75 8.41
C ALA A 81 3.38 0.91 6.89
N GLY A 82 3.94 2.05 6.45
CA GLY A 82 4.25 2.30 5.04
C GLY A 82 5.22 1.27 4.45
N GLY A 83 6.25 0.88 5.22
CA GLY A 83 7.22 -0.13 4.82
C GLY A 83 6.61 -1.51 4.67
N ALA A 84 5.80 -1.93 5.64
CA ALA A 84 5.07 -3.19 5.56
C ALA A 84 4.13 -3.21 4.34
N ALA A 85 3.36 -2.13 4.13
CA ALA A 85 2.45 -2.02 3.00
C ALA A 85 3.18 -2.10 1.64
N ALA A 86 4.35 -1.46 1.53
CA ALA A 86 5.20 -1.52 0.34
C ALA A 86 5.70 -2.95 0.06
N ILE A 87 6.16 -3.67 1.09
CA ILE A 87 6.64 -5.06 0.94
C ILE A 87 5.51 -5.96 0.43
N PHE A 88 4.32 -5.89 1.02
CA PHE A 88 3.18 -6.69 0.57
C PHE A 88 2.72 -6.30 -0.85
N ALA A 89 2.80 -5.02 -1.22
CA ALA A 89 2.51 -4.57 -2.59
C ALA A 89 3.53 -5.12 -3.61
N VAL A 90 4.82 -5.15 -3.27
CA VAL A 90 5.88 -5.74 -4.11
C VAL A 90 5.66 -7.24 -4.29
N ILE A 91 5.34 -7.96 -3.19
CA ILE A 91 5.06 -9.41 -3.26
C ILE A 91 3.84 -9.67 -4.14
N ALA A 92 2.76 -8.91 -3.97
CA ALA A 92 1.57 -9.02 -4.81
C ALA A 92 1.89 -8.78 -6.30
N PHE A 93 2.69 -7.75 -6.61
CA PHE A 93 3.12 -7.47 -7.97
C PHE A 93 3.97 -8.61 -8.55
N GLY A 94 4.91 -9.16 -7.78
CA GLY A 94 5.74 -10.28 -8.19
C GLY A 94 4.93 -11.55 -8.50
N LEU A 95 3.95 -11.86 -7.66
CA LEU A 95 3.07 -13.03 -7.83
C LEU A 95 2.17 -12.91 -9.07
N VAL A 96 1.76 -11.69 -9.41
CA VAL A 96 0.96 -11.40 -10.62
C VAL A 96 1.82 -11.41 -11.89
N SER A 97 3.03 -10.85 -11.81
CA SER A 97 3.86 -10.56 -12.98
C SER A 97 4.70 -11.75 -13.42
N LYS A 98 5.22 -12.53 -12.46
CA LYS A 98 6.13 -13.65 -12.74
C LYS A 98 5.53 -14.70 -13.70
N PRO A 99 4.30 -15.21 -13.50
CA PRO A 99 3.73 -16.20 -14.41
C PRO A 99 3.50 -15.67 -15.82
N ARG A 100 3.35 -14.35 -15.99
CA ARG A 100 3.11 -13.70 -17.29
C ARG A 100 4.40 -13.36 -18.02
N ALA A 101 5.43 -12.96 -17.28
CA ALA A 101 6.77 -12.75 -17.81
C ALA A 101 7.36 -14.07 -18.34
N ASP A 102 7.14 -15.18 -17.63
CA ASP A 102 7.65 -16.50 -18.02
C ASP A 102 7.04 -17.02 -19.33
N ILE A 103 5.84 -16.54 -19.71
CA ILE A 103 5.14 -16.87 -20.97
C ILE A 103 5.24 -15.77 -22.03
N GLY A 104 6.08 -14.75 -21.81
CA GLY A 104 6.34 -13.67 -22.77
C GLY A 104 5.16 -12.72 -23.01
N LEU A 105 4.16 -12.69 -22.12
CA LEU A 105 3.01 -11.79 -22.24
C LEU A 105 3.31 -10.42 -21.63
N LYS A 106 2.71 -9.37 -22.22
CA LYS A 106 2.79 -7.98 -21.72
C LYS A 106 2.26 -7.90 -20.28
N VAL A 107 2.95 -7.13 -19.43
CA VAL A 107 2.53 -6.85 -18.04
C VAL A 107 1.16 -6.14 -18.09
N PRO A 108 0.15 -6.60 -17.32
CA PRO A 108 -1.20 -6.04 -17.36
C PRO A 108 -1.27 -4.60 -16.89
N ASP A 109 -2.31 -3.88 -17.32
CA ASP A 109 -2.69 -2.54 -16.79
C ASP A 109 -2.94 -2.55 -15.27
N VAL A 110 -3.27 -3.72 -14.71
CA VAL A 110 -3.37 -3.93 -13.25
C VAL A 110 -2.03 -3.75 -12.54
N GLY A 111 -0.92 -3.92 -13.27
CA GLY A 111 0.43 -3.60 -12.82
C GLY A 111 0.59 -2.13 -12.46
N GLU A 112 -0.15 -1.20 -13.07
CA GLU A 112 -0.05 0.23 -12.80
C GLU A 112 -0.59 0.59 -11.41
N TRP A 113 -1.72 -0.02 -11.01
CA TRP A 113 -2.30 0.19 -9.67
C TRP A 113 -1.49 -0.49 -8.56
N LEU A 114 -0.95 -1.68 -8.84
CA LEU A 114 -0.01 -2.36 -7.95
C LEU A 114 1.29 -1.55 -7.79
N PHE A 115 1.82 -1.01 -8.88
CA PHE A 115 2.98 -0.12 -8.87
C PHE A 115 2.69 1.18 -8.12
N GLY A 116 1.49 1.73 -8.29
CA GLY A 116 0.98 2.85 -7.50
C GLY A 116 1.01 2.55 -6.00
N GLY A 117 0.54 1.38 -5.58
CA GLY A 117 0.60 0.92 -4.19
C GLY A 117 2.03 0.84 -3.62
N ILE A 118 2.98 0.34 -4.42
CA ILE A 118 4.42 0.30 -4.06
C ILE A 118 4.96 1.73 -3.89
N ALA A 119 4.71 2.60 -4.87
CA ALA A 119 5.19 3.97 -4.86
C ALA A 119 4.61 4.75 -3.66
N THR A 120 3.33 4.58 -3.35
CA THR A 120 2.70 5.21 -2.18
C THR A 120 3.26 4.67 -0.86
N GLY A 121 3.58 3.38 -0.78
CA GLY A 121 4.21 2.81 0.42
C GLY A 121 5.58 3.41 0.69
N ILE A 122 6.41 3.53 -0.36
CA ILE A 122 7.73 4.19 -0.27
C ILE A 122 7.57 5.67 0.07
N ALA A 123 6.60 6.36 -0.54
CA ALA A 123 6.33 7.77 -0.23
C ALA A 123 5.95 7.97 1.25
N VAL A 124 5.09 7.11 1.81
CA VAL A 124 4.74 7.14 3.24
C VAL A 124 5.98 6.94 4.11
N VAL A 125 6.85 5.98 3.77
CA VAL A 125 8.11 5.76 4.51
C VAL A 125 9.00 7.00 4.47
N LEU A 126 9.23 7.58 3.29
CA LEU A 126 10.12 8.73 3.14
C LEU A 126 9.60 9.95 3.90
N VAL A 127 8.31 10.26 3.80
CA VAL A 127 7.70 11.37 4.54
C VAL A 127 7.72 11.09 6.05
N ALA A 128 7.50 9.85 6.47
CA ALA A 128 7.59 9.46 7.88
C ALA A 128 9.00 9.59 8.46
N LEU A 129 10.03 9.26 7.69
CA LEU A 129 11.42 9.45 8.09
C LEU A 129 11.78 10.93 8.23
N THR A 130 11.25 11.82 7.37
CA THR A 130 11.47 13.26 7.54
C THR A 130 10.89 13.82 8.84
N MET A 131 9.89 13.15 9.42
CA MET A 131 9.27 13.52 10.69
C MET A 131 9.98 12.94 11.91
N ALA A 132 10.76 11.87 11.74
CA ALA A 132 11.43 11.17 12.83
C ALA A 132 12.85 11.70 13.12
N VAL A 133 13.40 12.52 12.23
CA VAL A 133 14.76 13.08 12.32
C VAL A 133 14.77 14.53 12.85
N GLU A 134 13.59 15.15 12.98
CA GLU A 134 13.37 16.46 13.63
C GLU A 134 13.07 16.30 15.13
#